data_AF-A0A3D0CFS7-F1
#
_entry.id   AF-A0A3D0CFS7-F1
#
_cell.length_a   1.000
_cell.length_b   1.000
_cell.length_c   1.000
_cell.angle_alpha   90.00
_cell.angle_beta   90.00
_cell.angle_gamma   90.00
#
_symmetry.space_group_name_H-M   'P 1'
#
loop_
_entity.id
_entity.type
_entity.pdbx_description
1 polymer ?
#
loop_
_entity_poly.entity_id
_entity_poly.type
_entity_poly.pdbx_seq_one_letter_code
_entity_poly.pdbx_strand_id
1 'polypeptide(L)'
;AAVVVFIIGLYPLDKIGSEFIPPLDEGDLMYMPTTYPGISIGQARQLLQQTDKLIKTVPEVKTVFGKMGRAETATDPAPLTMIETFIQFKP
;
A
#
# COMPACT_ATOMS: atom_id res chain seq x y z
N ALA A 1 -30.76 5.88 -38.06
CA ALA A 1 -30.05 6.69 -37.05
C ALA A 1 -30.09 6.03 -35.66
N ALA A 2 -31.27 5.86 -35.05
CA ALA A 2 -31.39 5.32 -33.68
C ALA A 2 -30.74 3.94 -33.44
N VAL A 3 -30.94 2.98 -34.35
CA VAL A 3 -30.36 1.62 -34.24
C VAL A 3 -28.82 1.64 -34.30
N VAL A 4 -28.26 2.51 -35.14
CA VAL A 4 -26.80 2.64 -35.29
C VAL A 4 -26.19 3.24 -34.02
N VAL A 5 -26.83 4.23 -33.42
CA VAL A 5 -26.41 4.82 -32.14
C VAL A 5 -26.46 3.80 -31.00
N PHE A 6 -27.50 2.96 -30.97
CA PHE A 6 -27.63 1.89 -29.97
C PHE A 6 -26.50 0.86 -30.07
N ILE A 7 -26.18 0.38 -31.28
CA ILE A 7 -25.10 -0.60 -31.49
C ILE A 7 -23.73 -0.03 -31.10
N ILE A 8 -23.46 1.24 -31.44
CA ILE A 8 -22.21 1.91 -31.05
C ILE A 8 -22.15 2.08 -29.51
N GLY A 9 -23.28 2.34 -28.86
CA GLY A 9 -23.38 2.45 -27.40
C GLY A 9 -23.15 1.15 -26.63
N LEU A 10 -23.30 -0.02 -27.27
CA LEU A 10 -22.99 -1.32 -26.66
C LEU A 10 -21.49 -1.67 -26.69
N TYR A 11 -20.73 -1.02 -27.59
CA TYR A 11 -19.30 -1.27 -27.75
C TYR A 11 -18.43 -1.10 -26.48
N PRO A 12 -18.64 -0.14 -25.58
CA PRO A 12 -17.79 0.01 -24.39
C PRO A 12 -18.12 -0.98 -23.27
N LEU A 13 -19.23 -1.73 -23.34
CA LEU A 13 -19.64 -2.63 -22.25
C LEU A 13 -18.65 -3.78 -22.02
N ASP A 14 -17.95 -4.23 -23.06
CA ASP A 14 -16.91 -5.27 -22.94
C ASP A 14 -15.54 -4.71 -22.51
N LYS A 15 -15.40 -3.38 -22.46
CA LYS A 15 -14.14 -2.69 -22.09
C LYS A 15 -14.15 -2.08 -20.70
N ILE A 16 -15.32 -1.93 -20.09
CA ILE A 16 -15.46 -1.35 -18.75
C ILE A 16 -15.20 -2.45 -17.72
N GLY A 17 -14.20 -2.24 -16.87
CA GLY A 17 -13.96 -3.08 -15.69
C GLY A 17 -14.99 -2.84 -14.59
N SER A 18 -15.04 -3.74 -13.62
CA SER A 18 -15.84 -3.57 -12.41
C SER A 18 -14.90 -3.51 -11.21
N GLU A 19 -15.08 -2.47 -10.40
CA GLU A 19 -14.45 -2.32 -9.08
C GLU A 19 -15.56 -2.15 -8.04
N PHE A 20 -15.31 -2.60 -6.81
CA PHE A 20 -16.31 -2.49 -5.74
C PHE A 20 -16.53 -1.03 -5.32
N ILE A 21 -15.43 -0.30 -5.10
CA ILE A 21 -15.39 1.12 -4.73
C ILE A 21 -14.15 1.70 -5.43
N PRO A 22 -14.21 2.95 -5.97
CA PRO A 22 -13.04 3.60 -6.54
C PRO A 22 -11.94 3.80 -5.49
N PRO A 23 -10.64 3.75 -5.85
CA PRO A 23 -9.57 4.03 -4.91
C PRO A 23 -9.69 5.47 -4.38
N LEU A 24 -9.70 5.61 -3.06
CA LEU A 24 -9.68 6.91 -2.39
C LEU A 24 -8.22 7.38 -2.25
N ASP A 25 -8.01 8.67 -2.49
CA ASP A 25 -6.72 9.32 -2.23
C ASP A 25 -6.73 9.89 -0.80
N GLU A 26 -6.05 9.21 0.11
CA GLU A 26 -5.95 9.59 1.52
C GLU A 26 -4.79 10.58 1.78
N GLY A 27 -3.91 10.81 0.80
CA GLY A 27 -2.71 11.66 0.93
C GLY A 27 -1.54 11.01 1.68
N ASP A 28 -1.73 9.80 2.19
CA ASP A 28 -0.68 8.91 2.70
C ASP A 28 -0.86 7.48 2.18
N LEU A 29 0.17 6.66 2.38
CA LEU A 29 0.20 5.27 1.93
C LEU A 29 0.74 4.37 3.04
N MET A 30 0.06 3.25 3.26
CA MET A 30 0.53 2.21 4.16
C MET A 30 1.23 1.10 3.37
N TYR A 31 2.53 0.94 3.60
CA TYR A 31 3.35 -0.11 2.98
C TYR A 31 3.50 -1.32 3.91
N MET A 32 2.96 -2.47 3.49
CA MET A 32 2.90 -3.69 4.31
C MET A 32 3.56 -4.92 3.67
N PRO A 33 4.89 -4.98 3.55
CA PRO A 33 5.55 -6.17 3.06
C PRO A 33 5.63 -7.24 4.15
N THR A 34 5.62 -8.51 3.71
CA THR A 34 5.85 -9.67 4.56
C THR A 34 7.20 -10.30 4.25
N THR A 35 7.84 -10.85 5.28
CA THR A 35 9.15 -11.52 5.18
C THR A 35 9.01 -13.01 5.45
N TYR A 36 10.07 -13.77 5.16
CA TYR A 36 10.09 -15.19 5.47
C TYR A 36 9.98 -15.45 6.98
N PRO A 37 9.29 -16.54 7.38
CA PRO A 37 9.23 -16.96 8.78
C PRO A 37 10.63 -17.21 9.36
N GLY A 38 10.87 -16.77 10.59
CA GLY A 38 12.13 -17.04 11.30
C GLY A 38 13.23 -15.98 11.14
N ILE A 39 12.92 -14.80 10.60
CA ILE A 39 13.84 -13.65 10.61
C ILE A 39 14.21 -13.27 12.06
N SER A 40 15.49 -13.02 12.31
CA SER A 40 15.94 -12.53 13.62
C SER A 40 15.52 -11.08 13.82
N ILE A 41 15.23 -10.68 15.06
CA ILE A 41 14.83 -9.30 15.38
C ILE A 41 15.89 -8.29 14.89
N GLY A 42 17.18 -8.63 15.00
CA GLY A 42 18.27 -7.78 14.52
C GLY A 42 18.23 -7.58 13.00
N GLN A 43 18.07 -8.66 12.24
CA GLN A 43 17.96 -8.60 10.78
C GLN A 43 16.70 -7.86 10.35
N ALA A 44 15.59 -8.09 11.06
CA ALA A 44 14.32 -7.48 10.76
C ALA A 44 14.39 -5.96 10.99
N ARG A 45 14.98 -5.50 12.09
CA ARG A 45 15.27 -4.07 12.33
C ARG A 45 16.16 -3.46 11.25
N GLN A 46 17.19 -4.18 10.81
CA GLN A 46 18.06 -3.73 9.74
C GLN A 46 17.29 -3.57 8.43
N LEU A 47 16.45 -4.55 8.09
CA LEU A 47 15.61 -4.52 6.90
C LEU A 47 14.63 -3.33 6.94
N LEU A 48 13.96 -3.11 8.08
CA LEU A 48 13.08 -1.96 8.29
C LEU A 48 13.80 -0.64 8.01
N GLN A 49 14.97 -0.43 8.61
CA GLN A 49 15.74 0.80 8.40
C GLN A 49 16.24 0.98 6.97
N GLN A 50 16.60 -0.11 6.28
CA GLN A 50 17.02 -0.06 4.89
C GLN A 50 15.85 0.35 4.00
N THR A 51 14.69 -0.27 4.19
CA THR A 51 13.46 0.03 3.46
C THR A 51 13.02 1.48 3.71
N ASP A 52 12.98 1.94 4.96
CA ASP A 52 12.59 3.31 5.30
C ASP A 52 13.51 4.35 4.63
N LYS A 53 14.82 4.09 4.63
CA LYS A 53 15.80 4.96 3.95
C LYS A 53 15.57 5.00 2.44
N LEU A 54 15.30 3.85 1.82
CA LEU A 54 15.04 3.76 0.39
C LEU A 54 13.75 4.50 0.02
N ILE A 55 12.67 4.29 0.77
CA ILE A 55 11.41 5.02 0.58
C ILE A 55 11.64 6.53 0.72
N LYS A 56 12.44 6.95 1.71
CA LYS A 56 12.72 8.36 1.95
C LYS A 56 13.55 9.03 0.84
N THR A 57 14.16 8.27 -0.07
CA THR A 57 14.85 8.82 -1.25
C THR A 57 13.88 9.34 -2.32
N VAL A 58 12.62 8.89 -2.29
CA VAL A 58 11.58 9.31 -3.22
C VAL A 58 11.17 10.77 -2.92
N PRO A 59 11.22 11.69 -3.89
CA PRO A 59 11.06 13.12 -3.63
C PRO A 59 9.65 13.51 -3.16
N GLU A 60 8.62 12.73 -3.49
CA GLU A 60 7.24 12.93 -3.06
C GLU A 60 7.04 12.64 -1.56
N VAL A 61 7.96 11.92 -0.92
CA VAL A 61 7.81 11.44 0.46
C VAL A 61 8.23 12.50 1.50
N LYS A 62 7.28 12.89 2.35
CA LYS A 62 7.49 13.82 3.47
C LYS A 62 8.01 13.11 4.71
N THR A 63 7.38 12.01 5.15
CA THR A 63 7.81 11.23 6.33
C THR A 63 7.63 9.75 6.07
N VAL A 64 8.44 8.94 6.76
CA VAL A 64 8.36 7.47 6.74
C VAL A 64 8.42 7.01 8.18
N PHE A 65 7.41 6.26 8.61
CA PHE A 65 7.33 5.69 9.95
C PHE A 65 7.17 4.17 9.85
N GLY A 66 8.29 3.47 9.88
CA GLY A 66 8.32 2.01 9.91
C GLY A 66 8.02 1.43 11.30
N LYS A 67 7.04 0.54 11.37
CA LYS A 67 6.77 -0.36 12.49
C LYS A 67 7.05 -1.79 12.05
N MET A 68 7.62 -2.58 12.96
CA MET A 68 7.83 -4.00 12.74
C MET A 68 7.28 -4.80 13.92
N GLY A 69 6.45 -5.78 13.61
CA GLY A 69 5.66 -6.48 14.62
C GLY A 69 4.56 -5.59 15.21
N ARG A 70 4.14 -5.95 16.42
CA ARG A 70 3.02 -5.32 17.11
C ARG A 70 3.41 -4.11 17.95
N ALA A 71 2.48 -3.17 18.10
CA ALA A 71 2.45 -2.21 19.18
C ALA A 71 2.01 -2.86 20.51
N GLU A 72 2.26 -2.21 21.64
CA GLU A 72 1.84 -2.64 22.98
C GLU A 72 0.32 -2.43 23.21
N THR A 73 -0.50 -3.02 22.33
CA THR A 73 -1.96 -2.97 22.38
C THR A 73 -2.54 -4.29 21.87
N ALA A 74 -3.68 -4.70 22.43
CA ALA A 74 -4.40 -5.90 21.99
C ALA A 74 -5.00 -5.76 20.58
N THR A 75 -5.10 -4.54 20.05
CA THR A 75 -5.65 -4.27 18.72
C THR A 75 -4.69 -4.61 17.58
N ASP A 76 -3.43 -4.89 17.88
CA ASP A 76 -2.38 -5.13 16.89
C ASP A 76 -1.81 -6.56 17.00
N PRO A 77 -2.30 -7.51 16.18
CA PRO A 77 -1.80 -8.88 16.16
C PRO A 77 -0.58 -9.07 15.24
N ALA A 78 0.10 -8.00 14.78
CA ALA A 78 1.14 -8.11 13.76
C ALA A 78 2.35 -8.95 14.23
N PRO A 79 2.74 -9.99 13.47
CA PRO A 79 3.92 -10.79 13.76
C PRO A 79 5.20 -10.02 13.42
N LEU A 80 6.33 -10.41 14.02
CA LEU A 80 7.65 -9.80 13.74
C LEU A 80 8.12 -9.97 12.27
N THR A 81 7.45 -10.82 11.50
CA THR A 81 7.71 -11.01 10.07
C THR A 81 7.01 -9.98 9.19
N MET A 82 6.09 -9.19 9.74
CA MET A 82 5.33 -8.16 9.04
C MET A 82 5.87 -6.78 9.37
N ILE A 83 6.04 -5.97 8.32
CA ILE A 83 6.38 -4.56 8.42
C ILE A 83 5.13 -3.78 8.09
N GLU A 84 4.88 -2.72 8.85
CA GLU A 84 3.85 -1.73 8.54
C GLU A 84 4.53 -0.37 8.53
N THR A 85 4.68 0.23 7.36
CA THR A 85 5.33 1.53 7.20
C THR A 85 4.32 2.56 6.73
N PHE A 86 4.15 3.62 7.52
CA PHE A 86 3.30 4.75 7.16
C PHE A 86 4.12 5.78 6.38
N ILE A 87 3.71 6.07 5.16
CA ILE A 87 4.40 6.97 4.23
C ILE A 87 3.49 8.17 4.00
N GLN A 88 3.88 9.35 4.49
CA GLN A 88 3.13 10.58 4.19
C GLN A 88 3.77 11.28 3.01
N PHE A 89 2.94 11.70 2.05
CA PHE A 89 3.40 12.47 0.91
C PHE A 89 3.46 13.97 1.23
N LYS A 90 4.16 14.70 0.37
CA LYS A 90 4.13 16.17 0.36
C LYS A 90 2.77 16.64 -0.17
N PRO A 91 2.25 17.77 0.34
CA PRO A 91 1.05 18.39 -0.19
C PRO A 91 1.25 18.90 -1.62
#